data_AF-A0A6B3FGN0-F1
#
_entry.id   AF-A0A6B3FGN0-F1
#
_cell.length_a   1.000
_cell.length_b   1.000
_cell.length_c   1.000
_cell.angle_alpha   90.00
_cell.angle_beta   90.00
_cell.angle_gamma   90.00
#
_symmetry.space_group_name_H-M   'P 1'
#
loop_
_entity.id
_entity.type
_entity.pdbx_description
1 polymer ?
#
loop_
_entity_poly.entity_id
_entity_poly.type
_entity_poly.pdbx_seq_one_letter_code
_entity_poly.pdbx_strand_id
1 'polypeptide(L)'
;LTGTTFLLVSWLASSDVQSAFAYVVVWFLLLGGVRPPFELQSKRRHGGAPDSDADQLARLTHAPAVLWLFLFHAVSLCSLIGG
;
A
#
# COMPACT_ATOMS: atom_id res chain seq x y z
N LEU A 1 -9.90 -0.52 -17.61
CA LEU A 1 -9.05 -1.62 -18.11
C LEU A 1 -8.64 -2.55 -16.96
N THR A 2 -7.80 -2.13 -16.01
CA THR A 2 -7.36 -2.97 -14.88
C THR A 2 -8.50 -3.59 -14.07
N GLY A 3 -9.46 -2.79 -13.59
CA GLY A 3 -10.61 -3.31 -12.84
C GLY A 3 -11.46 -4.32 -13.63
N THR A 4 -11.65 -4.08 -14.93
CA THR A 4 -12.32 -5.03 -15.83
C THR A 4 -11.54 -6.33 -15.96
N THR A 5 -10.21 -6.27 -16.07
CA THR A 5 -9.34 -7.45 -16.09
C THR A 5 -9.47 -8.26 -14.81
N PHE A 6 -9.45 -7.60 -13.64
CA PHE A 6 -9.67 -8.28 -12.36
C PHE A 6 -11.02 -9.00 -12.33
N LEU A 7 -12.09 -8.31 -12.72
CA LEU A 7 -13.43 -8.90 -12.73
C LEU A 7 -13.49 -10.14 -13.63
N LEU A 8 -12.95 -10.03 -14.85
CA LEU A 8 -12.91 -11.15 -15.80
C LEU A 8 -12.08 -12.32 -15.27
N VAL A 9 -10.89 -12.07 -14.71
CA VAL A 9 -10.05 -13.15 -14.15
C VAL A 9 -10.72 -13.80 -12.95
N SER A 10 -11.28 -13.03 -12.01
CA SER A 10 -11.94 -13.56 -10.82
C SER A 10 -13.19 -14.38 -11.12
N TRP A 11 -13.89 -14.07 -12.21
CA TRP A 11 -15.14 -14.77 -12.54
C TRP A 11 -14.95 -15.91 -13.55
N LEU A 12 -14.11 -15.71 -14.59
CA LEU A 12 -14.05 -16.64 -15.73
C LEU A 12 -12.81 -17.54 -15.72
N ALA A 13 -11.73 -17.22 -15.00
CA ALA A 13 -10.50 -18.00 -15.06
C ALA A 13 -10.56 -19.26 -14.17
N SER A 14 -9.77 -20.28 -14.50
CA SER A 14 -9.60 -21.47 -13.65
C SER A 14 -8.86 -21.13 -12.36
N SER A 15 -8.96 -21.99 -11.34
CA SER A 15 -8.30 -21.81 -10.04
C SER A 15 -6.80 -21.53 -10.16
N ASP A 16 -6.11 -22.24 -11.06
CA ASP A 16 -4.66 -22.11 -11.24
C ASP A 16 -4.30 -20.74 -11.81
N VAL A 17 -5.08 -20.26 -12.79
CA VAL A 17 -4.88 -18.95 -13.40
C VAL A 17 -5.22 -17.83 -12.43
N GLN A 18 -6.30 -17.96 -11.66
CA GLN A 18 -6.65 -17.00 -10.60
C GLN A 18 -5.54 -16.90 -9.56
N SER A 19 -5.00 -18.04 -9.13
CA SER A 19 -3.94 -18.10 -8.12
C SER A 19 -2.65 -17.46 -8.64
N ALA A 20 -2.20 -17.82 -9.84
CA ALA A 20 -1.01 -17.24 -10.46
C ALA A 20 -1.16 -15.73 -10.66
N PHE A 21 -2.32 -15.27 -11.17
CA PHE A 21 -2.61 -13.85 -11.35
C PHE A 21 -2.60 -13.10 -10.02
N ALA A 22 -3.27 -13.65 -9.00
CA ALA A 22 -3.31 -13.07 -7.66
C ALA A 22 -1.91 -12.93 -7.06
N TYR A 23 -1.07 -13.97 -7.14
CA TYR A 23 0.31 -13.89 -6.66
C TYR A 23 1.11 -12.81 -7.36
N VAL A 24 1.02 -12.71 -8.69
CA VAL A 24 1.71 -11.67 -9.47
C VAL A 24 1.26 -10.28 -9.04
N VAL A 25 -0.05 -10.07 -8.91
CA VAL A 25 -0.63 -8.81 -8.46
C VAL A 25 -0.18 -8.48 -7.03
N VAL A 26 -0.27 -9.43 -6.10
CA VAL A 26 0.11 -9.23 -4.70
C VAL A 26 1.57 -8.84 -4.61
N TRP A 27 2.48 -9.57 -5.26
CA TRP A 27 3.90 -9.22 -5.27
C TRP A 27 4.17 -7.86 -5.91
N PHE A 28 3.47 -7.53 -7.00
CA PHE A 28 3.55 -6.20 -7.62
C PHE A 28 3.13 -5.09 -6.64
N LEU A 29 2.01 -5.29 -5.92
CA LEU A 29 1.52 -4.34 -4.92
C LEU A 29 2.43 -4.24 -3.69
N LEU A 30 2.96 -5.36 -3.20
CA LEU A 30 3.89 -5.39 -2.06
C LEU A 30 5.18 -4.64 -2.39
N LEU A 31 5.78 -4.91 -3.55
CA LEU A 31 7.00 -4.22 -3.99
C LEU A 31 6.74 -2.73 -4.26
N GLY A 32 5.59 -2.40 -4.88
CA GLY A 32 5.20 -1.01 -5.15
C GLY A 32 4.87 -0.22 -3.88
N GLY A 33 4.23 -0.86 -2.90
CA GLY A 33 3.75 -0.25 -1.65
C GLY A 33 4.86 0.15 -0.68
N VAL A 34 6.09 -0.33 -0.87
CA VAL A 34 7.23 -0.02 0.02
C VAL A 34 7.73 1.40 -0.16
N ARG A 35 7.71 1.96 -1.37
CA ARG A 35 8.30 3.28 -1.67
C ARG A 35 7.52 4.46 -1.07
N PRO A 36 6.18 4.53 -1.16
CA PRO A 36 5.42 5.70 -0.73
C PRO A 36 5.68 6.16 0.71
N PRO A 37 5.76 5.27 1.74
CA PRO A 37 6.07 5.70 3.10
C PRO A 37 7.43 6.43 3.22
N PHE A 38 8.48 5.95 2.53
CA PHE A 38 9.79 6.60 2.51
C PHE A 38 9.77 7.93 1.75
N GLU A 39 9.07 7.99 0.60
CA GLU A 39 8.91 9.23 -0.16
C GLU A 39 8.17 10.29 0.66
N LEU A 40 7.14 9.89 1.39
CA LEU A 40 6.35 10.76 2.24
C LEU A 40 7.20 11.29 3.42
N GLN A 41 8.01 10.43 4.03
CA GLN A 41 8.98 10.85 5.06
C GLN A 41 10.00 11.84 4.50
N SER A 42 10.52 11.62 3.29
CA SER A 42 11.44 12.53 2.61
C SER A 42 10.80 13.90 2.34
N LYS A 43 9.58 13.93 1.81
CA LYS A 43 8.81 15.17 1.58
C LYS A 43 8.54 15.93 2.88
N ARG A 44 8.23 15.20 3.96
CA ARG A 44 7.97 15.79 5.29
C ARG A 44 9.21 16.44 5.90
N ARG A 45 10.40 15.85 5.70
CA ARG A 45 11.68 16.46 6.14
C ARG A 45 11.96 17.81 5.45
N HIS A 46 11.45 17.99 4.23
CA HIS A 46 11.58 19.24 3.47
C HIS A 46 10.36 20.17 3.62
N GLY A 47 9.46 19.91 4.59
CA GLY A 47 8.29 20.75 4.88
C GLY A 47 7.13 20.65 3.89
N GLY A 48 7.16 19.69 2.94
CA GLY A 48 6.30 19.69 1.75
C GLY A 48 5.08 18.75 1.75
N ALA A 49 4.57 18.30 2.90
CA ALA A 49 3.45 17.34 2.92
C ALA A 49 2.44 17.52 4.09
N PRO A 50 1.84 18.70 4.30
CA PRO A 50 0.90 18.94 5.41
C PRO A 50 -0.46 18.19 5.29
N ASP A 51 -0.79 17.70 4.09
CA ASP A 51 -2.05 16.97 3.80
C ASP A 51 -1.82 15.50 3.42
N SER A 52 -0.72 14.93 3.89
CA SER A 52 -0.45 13.52 3.71
C SER A 52 -1.49 12.63 4.41
N ASP A 53 -1.70 11.40 3.94
CA ASP A 53 -2.65 10.46 4.55
C ASP A 53 -2.39 10.26 6.06
N ALA A 54 -1.12 10.29 6.47
CA ALA A 54 -0.74 10.21 7.88
C ALA A 54 -1.19 11.44 8.68
N ASP A 55 -1.14 12.64 8.09
CA ASP A 55 -1.62 13.87 8.71
C ASP A 55 -3.16 13.95 8.67
N GLN A 56 -3.81 13.41 7.63
CA GLN A 56 -5.27 13.26 7.59
C GLN A 56 -5.77 12.32 8.68
N LEU A 57 -5.14 11.16 8.83
CA LEU A 57 -5.45 10.22 9.91
C LEU A 57 -5.18 10.85 11.27
N ALA A 58 -4.08 11.57 11.45
CA ALA A 58 -3.80 12.28 12.70
C ALA A 58 -4.90 13.28 13.07
N ARG A 59 -5.46 14.00 12.09
CA ARG A 59 -6.58 14.93 12.32
C ARG A 59 -7.88 14.19 12.67
N LEU A 60 -8.17 13.07 12.00
CA LEU A 60 -9.40 12.31 12.24
C LEU A 60 -9.36 11.53 13.56
N THR A 61 -8.19 11.02 13.96
CA THR A 61 -8.06 10.12 15.11
C THR A 61 -7.44 10.79 16.33
N HIS A 62 -6.98 12.04 16.23
CA HIS A 62 -6.23 12.76 17.27
C HIS A 62 -4.94 12.05 17.72
N ALA A 63 -4.47 11.06 16.97
CA ALA A 63 -3.21 10.37 17.24
C ALA A 63 -2.06 11.06 16.49
N PRO A 64 -0.80 11.01 16.99
CA PRO A 64 0.32 11.67 16.32
C PRO A 64 0.56 11.11 14.90
N ALA A 65 0.79 11.98 13.91
CA ALA A 65 1.08 11.57 12.53
C ALA A 65 2.30 10.64 12.40
N VAL A 66 3.26 10.71 13.33
CA VAL A 66 4.42 9.80 13.39
C VAL A 66 3.99 8.36 13.65
N LEU A 67 2.93 8.13 14.43
CA LEU A 67 2.39 6.79 14.67
C LEU A 67 1.87 6.18 13.36
N TRP A 68 1.09 6.95 12.59
CA TRP A 68 0.57 6.51 11.29
C TRP A 68 1.67 6.23 10.27
N LEU A 69 2.68 7.12 10.21
CA LEU A 69 3.88 6.89 9.41
C LEU A 69 4.60 5.59 9.79
N PHE A 70 4.78 5.33 11.09
CA PHE A 70 5.39 4.10 11.57
C PHE A 70 4.56 2.88 11.16
N LEU A 71 3.24 2.92 11.34
CA LEU A 71 2.35 1.83 10.95
C LEU A 71 2.41 1.54 9.45
N PHE A 72 2.47 2.56 8.60
CA PHE A 72 2.62 2.36 7.15
C PHE A 72 3.93 1.64 6.80
N HIS A 73 5.05 2.01 7.43
CA HIS A 73 6.32 1.31 7.24
C HIS A 73 6.27 -0.12 7.78
N ALA A 74 5.74 -0.30 8.99
CA ALA A 74 5.65 -1.60 9.65
C ALA A 74 4.81 -2.56 8.81
N VAL A 75 3.59 -2.19 8.42
CA VAL A 75 2.70 -3.02 7.61
C VAL A 75 3.33 -3.33 6.26
N SER A 76 3.85 -2.32 5.56
CA SER A 76 4.44 -2.55 4.23
C SER A 76 5.64 -3.50 4.28
N LEU A 77 6.54 -3.35 5.24
CA LEU A 77 7.72 -4.21 5.37
C LEU A 77 7.35 -5.61 5.87
N CYS A 78 6.47 -5.71 6.88
CA CYS A 78 6.00 -6.99 7.38
C CYS A 78 5.28 -7.79 6.30
N SER A 79 4.42 -7.16 5.49
CA SER A 79 3.72 -7.84 4.40
C SER A 79 4.67 -8.25 3.28
N LEU A 80 5.64 -7.41 2.92
CA LEU A 80 6.64 -7.77 1.90
C LEU A 80 7.49 -8.97 2.33
N ILE A 81 7.90 -9.02 3.60
CA ILE A 81 8.71 -10.10 4.15
C ILE A 81 7.86 -11.36 4.37
N GLY A 82 6.61 -11.19 4.80
CA GLY A 82 5.70 -12.27 5.16
C GLY A 82 5.23 -13.10 3.97
N GLY A 83 4.94 -12.45 2.83
CA GLY A 83 4.42 -13.11 1.62
C GLY A 83 2.97 -13.56 1.78
#